data_AF-A0A9D9K2C0-F1
#
_entry.id   AF-A0A9D9K2C0-F1
#
_cell.length_a   1.000
_cell.length_b   1.000
_cell.length_c   1.000
_cell.angle_alpha   90.00
_cell.angle_beta   90.00
_cell.angle_gamma   90.00
#
_symmetry.space_group_name_H-M   'P 1'
#
loop_
_entity.id
_entity.type
_entity.pdbx_description
1 polymer ?
#
loop_
_entity_poly.entity_id
_entity_poly.type
_entity_poly.pdbx_seq_one_letter_code
_entity_poly.pdbx_strand_id
1 'polypeptide(L)'
;MNVIQALKTIPDPRSRRGRQYPLFGLLAIVLLAAMHGERSLRGMWLWARARQDDLLTHPALGLRAVRRIPSLATFWYAVRTTPAGELERALAPLLSAERDLALDGKWLRGSKRDATDALRVVTLAGVTAGQVWAQRAVPDGDELAAALALLEAFPLEGKVISADAGLLRPPFVQNAVEKKGVTLGSSSPISPTSIRPS
;
A
#
# COMPACT_ATOMS: atom_id res chain seq x y z
N MET A 1 -0.23 16.17 -6.75
CA MET A 1 1.12 15.55 -6.65
C MET A 1 1.00 14.16 -7.26
N ASN A 2 1.97 13.70 -8.06
CA ASN A 2 2.04 12.30 -8.53
C ASN A 2 3.32 11.60 -8.05
N VAL A 3 3.43 10.28 -8.22
CA VAL A 3 4.57 9.48 -7.72
C VAL A 3 5.92 10.01 -8.20
N ILE A 4 6.06 10.37 -9.47
CA ILE A 4 7.32 10.89 -10.00
C ILE A 4 7.67 12.25 -9.39
N GLN A 5 6.69 13.13 -9.20
CA GLN A 5 6.90 14.42 -8.54
C GLN A 5 7.31 14.24 -7.07
N ALA A 6 6.70 13.30 -6.36
CA ALA A 6 7.10 12.92 -5.01
C ALA A 6 8.54 12.40 -4.97
N LEU A 7 8.90 11.44 -5.83
CA LEU A 7 10.26 10.89 -5.87
C LEU A 7 11.33 11.94 -6.23
N LYS A 8 10.96 13.01 -6.95
CA LYS A 8 11.86 14.13 -7.26
C LYS A 8 12.16 15.03 -6.06
N THR A 9 11.37 14.98 -4.98
CA THR A 9 11.66 15.76 -3.76
C THR A 9 12.76 15.12 -2.90
N ILE A 10 13.04 13.83 -3.12
CA ILE A 10 14.09 13.10 -2.40
C ILE A 10 15.46 13.67 -2.81
N PRO A 11 16.24 14.23 -1.87
CA PRO A 11 17.58 14.72 -2.15
C PRO A 11 18.47 13.58 -2.67
N ASP A 12 19.32 13.82 -3.66
CA ASP A 12 20.26 12.82 -4.16
C ASP A 12 21.58 12.87 -3.37
N PRO A 13 21.82 11.94 -2.42
CA PRO A 13 23.01 11.96 -1.57
C PRO A 13 24.27 11.50 -2.31
N ARG A 14 24.12 11.00 -3.56
CA ARG A 14 25.25 10.51 -4.35
C ARG A 14 26.09 11.68 -4.84
N SER A 15 27.41 11.46 -4.88
CA SER A 15 28.36 12.44 -5.39
C SER A 15 28.03 12.83 -6.84
N ARG A 16 28.39 14.05 -7.26
CA ARG A 16 28.15 14.54 -8.64
C ARG A 16 28.67 13.59 -9.72
N ARG A 17 29.79 12.90 -9.46
CA ARG A 17 30.37 11.90 -10.37
C ARG A 17 29.53 10.61 -10.49
N GLY A 18 28.67 10.31 -9.51
CA GLY A 18 27.79 9.14 -9.48
C GLY A 18 26.37 9.36 -10.01
N ARG A 19 26.04 10.56 -10.53
CA ARG A 19 24.69 10.94 -10.98
C ARG A 19 24.47 10.72 -12.48
N GLN A 20 24.96 9.60 -13.01
CA GLN A 20 24.69 9.20 -14.40
C GLN A 20 23.20 8.91 -14.64
N TYR A 21 22.49 8.49 -13.59
CA TYR A 21 21.07 8.15 -13.62
C TYR A 21 20.32 9.00 -12.59
N PRO A 22 19.15 9.57 -12.92
CA PRO A 22 18.35 10.29 -11.94
C PRO A 22 17.93 9.34 -10.80
N LEU A 23 18.09 9.79 -9.55
CA LEU A 23 17.72 8.98 -8.39
C LEU A 23 16.24 8.60 -8.42
N PHE A 24 15.36 9.57 -8.71
CA PHE A 24 13.91 9.34 -8.80
C PHE A 24 13.56 8.24 -9.83
N GLY A 25 14.29 8.15 -10.94
CA GLY A 25 14.05 7.13 -11.97
C GLY A 25 14.44 5.73 -11.50
N LEU A 26 15.56 5.61 -10.78
CA LEU A 26 15.98 4.35 -10.17
C LEU A 26 14.99 3.89 -9.10
N LEU A 27 14.56 4.80 -8.21
CA LEU A 27 13.59 4.51 -7.17
C LEU A 27 12.21 4.14 -7.74
N ALA A 28 11.78 4.81 -8.81
CA ALA A 28 10.53 4.50 -9.50
C ALA A 28 10.54 3.07 -10.09
N ILE A 29 11.65 2.63 -10.69
CA ILE A 29 11.78 1.25 -11.20
C ILE A 29 11.71 0.24 -10.05
N VAL A 30 12.39 0.51 -8.94
CA VAL A 30 12.35 -0.36 -7.75
C VAL A 30 10.92 -0.46 -7.21
N LEU A 31 10.21 0.67 -7.12
CA LEU A 31 8.82 0.72 -6.67
C LEU A 31 7.89 -0.06 -7.61
N LEU A 32 8.00 0.14 -8.92
CA LEU A 32 7.21 -0.59 -9.92
C LEU A 32 7.44 -2.10 -9.82
N ALA A 33 8.68 -2.53 -9.70
CA ALA A 33 9.00 -3.94 -9.54
C ALA A 33 8.42 -4.52 -8.24
N ALA A 34 8.48 -3.77 -7.13
CA ALA A 34 7.86 -4.15 -5.87
C ALA A 34 6.33 -4.30 -6.00
N MET A 35 5.67 -3.39 -6.72
CA MET A 35 4.23 -3.50 -7.02
C MET A 35 3.89 -4.72 -7.87
N HIS A 36 4.81 -5.19 -8.70
CA HIS A 36 4.70 -6.44 -9.43
C HIS A 36 5.06 -7.70 -8.61
N GLY A 37 5.27 -7.55 -7.30
CA GLY A 37 5.46 -8.65 -6.37
C GLY A 37 6.92 -9.07 -6.18
N GLU A 38 7.89 -8.36 -6.76
CA GLU A 38 9.30 -8.65 -6.53
C GLU A 38 9.72 -8.29 -5.10
N ARG A 39 10.24 -9.27 -4.34
CA ARG A 39 10.59 -9.10 -2.92
C ARG A 39 12.08 -8.95 -2.66
N SER A 40 12.90 -8.95 -3.70
CA SER A 40 14.35 -8.82 -3.60
C SER A 40 14.88 -7.83 -4.63
N LEU A 41 15.94 -7.09 -4.30
CA LEU A 41 16.53 -6.13 -5.22
C LEU A 41 17.04 -6.80 -6.52
N ARG A 42 17.55 -8.03 -6.41
CA ARG A 42 17.95 -8.83 -7.58
C ARG A 42 16.75 -9.17 -8.46
N GLY A 43 15.64 -9.59 -7.85
CA GLY A 43 14.38 -9.86 -8.57
C GLY A 43 13.84 -8.61 -9.25
N MET A 44 13.82 -7.48 -8.54
CA MET A 44 13.43 -6.19 -9.08
C MET A 44 14.28 -5.77 -10.29
N TRP A 45 15.59 -5.98 -10.22
CA TRP A 45 16.49 -5.72 -11.34
C TRP A 45 16.25 -6.66 -12.53
N LEU A 46 15.99 -7.95 -12.28
CA LEU A 46 15.63 -8.90 -13.35
C LEU A 46 14.32 -8.51 -14.03
N TRP A 47 13.31 -8.12 -13.24
CA TRP A 47 12.05 -7.61 -13.74
C TRP A 47 12.25 -6.37 -14.62
N ALA A 48 13.10 -5.43 -14.18
CA ALA A 48 13.42 -4.23 -14.94
C ALA A 48 14.16 -4.55 -16.25
N ARG A 49 15.11 -5.51 -16.22
CA ARG A 49 15.81 -5.96 -17.42
C ARG A 49 14.90 -6.61 -18.45
N ALA A 50 13.91 -7.39 -17.99
CA ALA A 50 12.94 -8.01 -18.88
C ALA A 50 12.02 -6.97 -19.57
N ARG A 51 11.91 -5.76 -19.02
CA ARG A 51 11.08 -4.65 -19.51
C ARG A 51 11.90 -3.42 -19.89
N GLN A 52 13.16 -3.65 -20.29
CA GLN A 52 14.09 -2.57 -20.54
C GLN A 52 13.56 -1.57 -21.59
N ASP A 53 13.00 -2.07 -22.69
CA ASP A 53 12.60 -1.23 -23.80
C ASP A 53 11.45 -0.28 -23.40
N ASP A 54 10.49 -0.79 -22.62
CA ASP A 54 9.39 0.02 -22.08
C ASP A 54 9.90 1.06 -21.06
N LEU A 55 10.73 0.63 -20.11
CA LEU A 55 11.22 1.49 -19.03
C LEU A 55 12.15 2.60 -19.53
N LEU A 56 13.01 2.31 -20.50
CA LEU A 56 13.96 3.31 -21.03
C LEU A 56 13.27 4.34 -21.93
N THR A 57 12.22 3.94 -22.66
CA THR A 57 11.46 4.85 -23.53
C THR A 57 10.48 5.73 -22.74
N HIS A 58 10.06 5.30 -21.55
CA HIS A 58 9.12 6.01 -20.71
C HIS A 58 9.66 7.37 -20.22
N PRO A 59 9.13 8.52 -20.71
CA PRO A 59 9.69 9.84 -20.41
C PRO A 59 9.73 10.18 -18.92
N ALA A 60 8.73 9.74 -18.16
CA ALA A 60 8.60 10.11 -16.75
C ALA A 60 9.73 9.56 -15.87
N LEU A 61 10.43 8.50 -16.31
CA LEU A 61 11.54 7.91 -15.57
C LEU A 61 12.87 8.67 -15.77
N GLY A 62 12.95 9.55 -16.77
CA GLY A 62 14.17 10.34 -17.04
C GLY A 62 15.36 9.51 -17.52
N LEU A 63 15.13 8.31 -18.03
CA LEU A 63 16.17 7.35 -18.46
C LEU A 63 16.35 7.28 -19.99
N ARG A 64 15.74 8.17 -20.76
CA ARG A 64 15.79 8.13 -22.24
C ARG A 64 17.20 8.20 -22.84
N ALA A 65 18.13 8.89 -22.17
CA ALA A 65 19.51 8.98 -22.62
C ALA A 65 20.34 7.70 -22.31
N VAL A 66 19.75 6.73 -21.64
CA VAL A 66 20.39 5.50 -21.20
C VAL A 66 20.08 4.38 -22.18
N ARG A 67 21.10 3.64 -22.62
CA ARG A 67 20.95 2.56 -23.60
C ARG A 67 20.52 1.21 -23.00
N ARG A 68 20.77 0.99 -21.72
CA ARG A 68 20.48 -0.26 -21.02
C ARG A 68 20.10 -0.01 -19.56
N ILE A 69 19.24 -0.86 -19.00
CA ILE A 69 18.92 -0.78 -17.56
C ILE A 69 20.23 -0.79 -16.75
N PRO A 70 20.39 0.11 -15.76
CA PRO A 70 21.59 0.19 -14.95
C PRO A 70 21.92 -1.14 -14.26
N SER A 71 23.20 -1.30 -13.89
CA SER A 71 23.65 -2.49 -13.18
C SER A 71 22.92 -2.66 -11.84
N LEU A 72 22.84 -3.90 -11.35
CA LEU A 72 22.30 -4.18 -10.01
C LEU A 72 23.01 -3.36 -8.93
N ALA A 73 24.33 -3.15 -9.06
CA ALA A 73 25.12 -2.33 -8.14
C ALA A 73 24.64 -0.87 -8.12
N THR A 74 24.20 -0.32 -9.26
CA THR A 74 23.65 1.04 -9.34
C THR A 74 22.35 1.17 -8.55
N PHE A 75 21.46 0.19 -8.67
CA PHE A 75 20.22 0.15 -7.88
C PHE A 75 20.51 -0.03 -6.39
N TRP A 76 21.43 -0.93 -6.06
CA TRP A 76 21.84 -1.16 -4.68
C TRP A 76 22.42 0.09 -4.06
N TYR A 77 23.28 0.82 -4.77
CA TYR A 77 23.84 2.07 -4.28
C TYR A 77 22.75 3.13 -4.10
N ALA A 78 21.85 3.28 -5.08
CA ALA A 78 20.72 4.22 -4.97
C ALA A 78 19.85 3.96 -3.74
N VAL A 79 19.42 2.72 -3.52
CA VAL A 79 18.60 2.34 -2.36
C VAL A 79 19.39 2.50 -1.07
N ARG A 80 20.64 2.02 -1.00
CA ARG A 80 21.47 2.08 0.21
C ARG A 80 21.80 3.51 0.61
N THR A 81 22.05 4.40 -0.36
CA THR A 81 22.41 5.79 -0.05
C THR A 81 21.21 6.65 0.30
N THR A 82 20.00 6.27 -0.15
CA THR A 82 18.77 6.98 0.20
C THR A 82 18.51 6.78 1.70
N PRO A 83 18.48 7.86 2.50
CA PRO A 83 18.21 7.73 3.93
C PRO A 83 16.88 7.04 4.20
N ALA A 84 16.84 6.20 5.24
CA ALA A 84 15.61 5.55 5.66
C ALA A 84 14.52 6.60 5.97
N GLY A 85 13.27 6.33 5.58
CA GLY A 85 12.16 7.24 5.80
C GLY A 85 12.00 8.33 4.74
N GLU A 86 12.98 8.58 3.86
CA GLU A 86 12.84 9.61 2.80
C GLU A 86 11.80 9.21 1.75
N LEU A 87 11.78 7.93 1.38
CA LEU A 87 10.80 7.41 0.42
C LEU A 87 9.38 7.49 1.02
N GLU A 88 9.23 7.09 2.27
CA GLU A 88 7.98 7.16 3.02
C GLU A 88 7.51 8.61 3.16
N ARG A 89 8.41 9.54 3.53
CA ARG A 89 8.10 10.98 3.62
C ARG A 89 7.71 11.58 2.27
N ALA A 90 8.40 11.22 1.20
CA ALA A 90 8.10 11.71 -0.13
C ALA A 90 6.75 11.20 -0.65
N LEU A 91 6.42 9.94 -0.39
CA LEU A 91 5.15 9.33 -0.79
C LEU A 91 4.01 9.68 0.15
N ALA A 92 4.27 10.02 1.41
CA ALA A 92 3.26 10.30 2.44
C ALA A 92 2.15 11.25 1.97
N PRO A 93 2.41 12.37 1.24
CA PRO A 93 1.36 13.24 0.74
C PRO A 93 0.43 12.59 -0.31
N LEU A 94 0.95 11.66 -1.10
CA LEU A 94 0.14 10.89 -2.06
C LEU A 94 -0.75 9.89 -1.35
N LEU A 95 -0.25 9.35 -0.24
CA LEU A 95 -1.02 8.49 0.62
C LEU A 95 -2.06 9.33 1.35
N SER A 96 -1.67 10.40 2.06
CA SER A 96 -2.58 11.22 2.87
C SER A 96 -3.60 12.04 2.07
N ALA A 97 -3.48 12.09 0.74
CA ALA A 97 -4.52 12.63 -0.13
C ALA A 97 -5.78 11.76 -0.15
N GLU A 98 -5.68 10.50 0.29
CA GLU A 98 -6.80 9.59 0.38
C GLU A 98 -7.58 9.81 1.67
N ARG A 99 -8.69 10.55 1.53
CA ARG A 99 -9.63 10.81 2.62
C ARG A 99 -10.54 9.63 2.86
N ASP A 100 -10.92 8.92 1.81
CA ASP A 100 -11.90 7.84 1.87
C ASP A 100 -11.22 6.50 2.06
N LEU A 101 -11.42 5.91 3.24
CA LEU A 101 -10.86 4.63 3.65
C LEU A 101 -12.00 3.62 3.84
N ALA A 102 -11.85 2.41 3.33
CA ALA A 102 -12.72 1.28 3.60
C ALA A 102 -12.06 0.35 4.61
N LEU A 103 -12.81 -0.05 5.63
CA LEU A 103 -12.42 -1.03 6.61
C LEU A 103 -13.23 -2.30 6.35
N ASP A 104 -12.54 -3.35 5.92
CA ASP A 104 -13.14 -4.59 5.43
C ASP A 104 -12.57 -5.82 6.15
N GLY A 105 -13.45 -6.74 6.55
CA GLY A 105 -13.10 -8.02 7.15
C GLY A 105 -12.85 -9.06 6.05
N LYS A 106 -11.59 -9.40 5.80
CA LYS A 106 -11.23 -10.43 4.80
C LYS A 106 -10.80 -11.73 5.45
N TRP A 107 -11.26 -12.84 4.88
CA TRP A 107 -10.71 -14.17 5.14
C TRP A 107 -9.56 -14.44 4.18
N LEU A 108 -8.34 -14.62 4.70
CA LEU A 108 -7.18 -14.94 3.87
C LEU A 108 -7.24 -16.40 3.42
N ARG A 109 -7.81 -16.65 2.23
CA ARG A 109 -7.82 -17.97 1.60
C ARG A 109 -6.36 -18.41 1.33
N GLY A 110 -5.98 -19.59 1.86
CA GLY A 110 -4.63 -20.15 1.74
C GLY A 110 -3.79 -20.13 3.03
N SER A 111 -4.29 -19.53 4.11
CA SER A 111 -3.63 -19.55 5.44
C SER A 111 -3.92 -20.80 6.28
N LYS A 112 -4.70 -21.74 5.75
CA LYS A 112 -5.06 -22.99 6.43
C LYS A 112 -3.81 -23.90 6.50
N ARG A 113 -3.30 -24.16 7.70
CA ARG A 113 -2.28 -25.20 7.97
C ARG A 113 -2.86 -26.19 8.98
N ASP A 114 -3.03 -27.44 8.54
CA ASP A 114 -3.24 -28.73 9.23
C ASP A 114 -3.95 -28.85 10.60
N ALA A 115 -4.45 -27.77 11.19
CA ALA A 115 -5.26 -27.71 12.41
C ALA A 115 -5.81 -26.29 12.73
N THR A 116 -5.45 -25.24 11.98
CA THR A 116 -5.90 -23.86 12.23
C THR A 116 -6.87 -23.36 11.15
N ASP A 117 -7.95 -22.71 11.59
CA ASP A 117 -8.90 -22.03 10.71
C ASP A 117 -8.21 -20.92 9.89
N ALA A 118 -8.83 -20.55 8.77
CA ALA A 118 -8.30 -19.50 7.92
C ALA A 118 -8.14 -18.19 8.71
N LEU A 119 -6.95 -17.58 8.63
CA LEU A 119 -6.64 -16.33 9.30
C LEU A 119 -7.59 -15.24 8.80
N ARG A 120 -8.40 -14.74 9.73
CA ARG A 120 -9.29 -13.61 9.51
C ARG A 120 -8.54 -12.31 9.81
N VAL A 121 -8.68 -11.33 8.93
CA VAL A 121 -7.97 -10.05 9.04
C VAL A 121 -8.92 -8.89 8.76
N VAL A 122 -8.80 -7.83 9.53
CA VAL A 122 -9.43 -6.54 9.25
C VAL A 122 -8.42 -5.68 8.50
N THR A 123 -8.82 -5.14 7.36
CA THR A 123 -7.97 -4.37 6.45
C THR A 123 -8.55 -2.97 6.28
N LEU A 124 -7.77 -1.95 6.59
CA LEU A 124 -8.06 -0.56 6.24
C LEU A 124 -7.38 -0.27 4.90
N ALA A 125 -8.19 -0.01 3.88
CA ALA A 125 -7.73 0.24 2.53
C ALA A 125 -8.27 1.56 2.01
N GLY A 126 -7.51 2.22 1.15
CA GLY A 126 -7.95 3.38 0.41
C GLY A 126 -9.02 3.03 -0.62
N VAL A 127 -10.11 3.80 -0.66
CA VAL A 127 -11.22 3.57 -1.60
C VAL A 127 -10.84 3.95 -3.03
N THR A 128 -10.02 4.98 -3.21
CA THR A 128 -9.66 5.52 -4.53
C THR A 128 -8.45 4.82 -5.13
N ALA A 129 -7.42 4.58 -4.33
CA ALA A 129 -6.16 3.99 -4.75
C ALA A 129 -6.09 2.47 -4.51
N GLY A 130 -7.04 1.90 -3.76
CA GLY A 130 -7.04 0.48 -3.40
C GLY A 130 -5.88 0.06 -2.48
N GLN A 131 -5.17 1.04 -1.90
CA GLN A 131 -3.98 0.80 -1.10
C GLN A 131 -4.33 0.31 0.30
N VAL A 132 -3.71 -0.78 0.77
CA VAL A 132 -3.84 -1.19 2.17
C VAL A 132 -2.98 -0.31 3.07
N TRP A 133 -3.62 0.38 4.00
CA TRP A 133 -3.02 1.27 4.98
C TRP A 133 -2.60 0.57 6.26
N ALA A 134 -3.45 -0.33 6.72
CA ALA A 134 -3.20 -1.14 7.90
C ALA A 134 -3.98 -2.45 7.79
N GLN A 135 -3.44 -3.51 8.37
CA GLN A 135 -4.10 -4.80 8.44
C GLN A 135 -3.81 -5.42 9.80
N ARG A 136 -4.84 -5.99 10.44
CA ARG A 136 -4.71 -6.66 11.73
C ARG A 136 -5.39 -8.01 11.69
N ALA A 137 -4.73 -9.03 12.24
CA ALA A 137 -5.36 -10.32 12.48
C ALA A 137 -6.52 -10.16 13.47
N VAL A 138 -7.54 -10.99 13.30
CA VAL A 138 -8.69 -11.11 14.19
C VAL A 138 -8.47 -12.34 15.07
N PRO A 139 -7.78 -12.22 16.21
CA PRO A 139 -7.73 -13.32 17.18
C PRO A 139 -9.14 -13.60 17.68
N ASP A 140 -9.46 -14.89 17.83
CA ASP A 140 -10.71 -15.39 18.45
C ASP A 140 -12.03 -14.96 17.80
N GLY A 141 -11.97 -14.41 16.58
CA GLY A 141 -13.15 -14.04 15.81
C GLY A 141 -13.81 -12.72 16.22
N ASP A 142 -13.23 -11.90 17.09
CA ASP A 142 -13.77 -10.57 17.37
C ASP A 142 -13.30 -9.51 16.36
N GLU A 143 -14.01 -9.44 15.24
CA GLU A 143 -13.72 -8.45 14.18
C GLU A 143 -13.86 -7.01 14.66
N LEU A 144 -14.76 -6.73 15.61
CA LEU A 144 -14.97 -5.39 16.15
C LEU A 144 -13.76 -4.97 16.99
N ALA A 145 -13.27 -5.83 17.88
CA ALA A 145 -12.07 -5.53 18.66
C ALA A 145 -10.83 -5.31 17.78
N ALA A 146 -10.66 -6.13 16.73
CA ALA A 146 -9.58 -5.97 15.77
C ALA A 146 -9.70 -4.65 14.98
N ALA A 147 -10.92 -4.27 14.59
CA ALA A 147 -11.20 -3.01 13.91
C ALA A 147 -10.95 -1.80 14.80
N LEU A 148 -11.43 -1.81 16.05
CA LEU A 148 -11.20 -0.74 17.03
C LEU A 148 -9.71 -0.54 17.31
N ALA A 149 -8.98 -1.62 17.53
CA ALA A 149 -7.55 -1.55 17.78
C ALA A 149 -6.77 -1.01 16.56
N LEU A 150 -7.27 -1.27 15.34
CA LEU A 150 -6.70 -0.73 14.10
C LEU A 150 -7.01 0.76 13.94
N LEU A 151 -8.24 1.20 14.27
CA LEU A 151 -8.62 2.62 14.33
C LEU A 151 -7.83 3.38 15.39
N GLU A 152 -7.58 2.79 16.55
CA GLU A 152 -6.77 3.39 17.62
C GLU A 152 -5.33 3.66 17.20
N ALA A 153 -4.72 2.74 16.46
CA ALA A 153 -3.35 2.88 15.98
C ALA A 153 -3.20 3.85 14.79
N PHE A 154 -4.30 4.29 14.17
CA PHE A 154 -4.26 5.05 12.93
C PHE A 154 -4.78 6.50 13.10
N PRO A 155 -4.15 7.51 12.47
CA PRO A 155 -4.63 8.89 12.50
C PRO A 155 -5.84 9.07 11.57
N LEU A 156 -7.00 9.40 12.16
CA LEU A 156 -8.31 9.50 11.49
C LEU A 156 -8.78 10.94 11.23
N GLU A 157 -8.05 11.95 11.71
CA GLU A 157 -8.48 13.34 11.59
C GLU A 157 -8.64 13.75 10.12
N GLY A 158 -9.87 14.17 9.75
CA GLY A 158 -10.20 14.61 8.40
C GLY A 158 -10.40 13.49 7.37
N LYS A 159 -10.49 12.23 7.81
CA LYS A 159 -10.72 11.06 6.95
C LYS A 159 -12.15 10.52 7.09
N VAL A 160 -12.68 9.98 6.00
CA VAL A 160 -13.96 9.29 5.93
C VAL A 160 -13.69 7.79 5.95
N ILE A 161 -14.33 7.06 6.85
CA ILE A 161 -14.19 5.62 7.02
C ILE A 161 -15.51 4.97 6.61
N SER A 162 -15.48 4.18 5.55
CA SER A 162 -16.54 3.22 5.26
C SER A 162 -16.22 1.88 5.91
N ALA A 163 -17.22 1.20 6.45
CA ALA A 163 -17.07 -0.13 7.01
C ALA A 163 -18.28 -0.98 6.64
N ASP A 164 -18.09 -2.30 6.61
CA ASP A 164 -19.20 -3.23 6.43
C ASP A 164 -20.22 -3.10 7.58
N ALA A 165 -21.49 -3.36 7.29
CA ALA A 165 -22.60 -3.22 8.22
C ALA A 165 -22.40 -4.03 9.51
N GLY A 166 -21.73 -5.19 9.44
CA GLY A 166 -21.40 -6.00 10.61
C GLY A 166 -20.47 -5.30 11.62
N LEU A 167 -19.69 -4.32 11.17
CA LEU A 167 -18.71 -3.55 11.94
C LEU A 167 -19.26 -2.19 12.41
N LEU A 168 -20.36 -1.69 11.84
CA LEU A 168 -21.01 -0.43 12.20
C LEU A 168 -21.81 -0.56 13.52
N ARG A 169 -21.10 -0.84 14.61
CA ARG A 169 -21.65 -0.93 15.97
C ARG A 169 -21.34 0.35 16.77
N PRO A 170 -22.09 0.67 17.84
CA PRO A 170 -21.91 1.91 18.60
C PRO A 170 -20.45 2.20 19.03
N PRO A 171 -19.66 1.22 19.51
CA PRO A 171 -18.27 1.47 19.89
C PRO A 171 -17.38 1.91 18.71
N PHE A 172 -17.65 1.39 17.50
CA PHE A 172 -16.91 1.70 16.29
C PHE A 172 -17.20 3.13 15.82
N VAL A 173 -18.49 3.51 15.77
CA VAL A 173 -18.91 4.85 15.36
C VAL A 173 -18.40 5.90 16.34
N GLN A 174 -18.46 5.63 17.64
CA GLN A 174 -17.93 6.52 18.67
C GLN A 174 -16.43 6.75 18.54
N ASN A 175 -15.62 5.69 18.40
CA ASN A 175 -14.17 5.82 18.25
C ASN A 175 -13.77 6.59 16.98
N ALA A 176 -14.47 6.35 15.87
CA ALA A 176 -14.24 7.09 14.63
C ALA A 176 -14.57 8.59 14.76
N VAL A 177 -15.69 8.93 15.41
CA VAL A 177 -16.11 10.32 15.64
C VAL A 177 -15.21 11.03 16.65
N GLU A 178 -14.82 10.37 17.75
CA GLU A 178 -13.90 10.90 18.76
C GLU A 178 -12.54 11.29 18.17
N LYS A 179 -12.08 10.55 17.16
CA LYS A 179 -10.86 10.84 16.41
C LYS A 179 -11.05 11.80 15.22
N LYS A 180 -12.20 12.47 15.15
CA LYS A 180 -12.58 13.41 14.07
C LYS A 180 -12.61 12.79 12.66
N GLY A 181 -12.94 11.50 12.57
CA GLY A 181 -13.28 10.81 11.34
C GLY A 181 -14.79 10.82 11.08
N VAL A 182 -15.20 10.73 9.82
CA VAL A 182 -16.63 10.60 9.41
C VAL A 182 -16.88 9.15 9.02
N THR A 183 -18.04 8.56 9.37
CA THR A 183 -18.37 7.17 8.98
C THR A 183 -19.46 7.11 7.89
N LEU A 184 -19.32 6.19 6.92
CA LEU A 184 -20.33 5.93 5.86
C LEU A 184 -20.58 4.42 5.71
N GLY A 185 -21.83 3.98 5.85
CA GLY A 185 -22.18 2.57 5.64
C GLY A 185 -22.56 2.27 4.19
N SER A 186 -22.04 1.17 3.65
CA SER A 186 -22.54 0.60 2.38
C SER A 186 -22.99 -0.85 2.62
N SER A 187 -24.11 -1.23 2.02
CA SER A 187 -24.63 -2.60 2.07
C SER A 187 -24.43 -3.27 0.72
N SER A 188 -23.92 -4.49 0.71
CA SER A 188 -24.16 -5.41 -0.40
C SER A 188 -25.47 -6.16 -0.12
N PRO A 189 -26.38 -6.27 -1.10
CA PRO A 189 -27.62 -7.02 -0.89
C PRO A 189 -27.29 -8.49 -0.61
N ILE A 190 -27.62 -8.95 0.60
CA ILE A 190 -27.58 -10.36 0.96
C ILE A 190 -28.66 -11.05 0.12
N SER A 191 -28.24 -11.89 -0.84
CA SER A 191 -29.16 -12.79 -1.51
C SER A 191 -29.70 -13.79 -0.47
N PRO A 192 -31.03 -13.91 -0.30
CA PRO A 192 -31.59 -14.84 0.67
C PRO A 192 -31.30 -16.29 0.23
N THR A 193 -30.50 -16.99 1.03
CA THR A 193 -30.30 -18.44 0.92
C THR A 193 -31.64 -19.14 1.12
N SER A 194 -32.14 -19.77 0.06
CA SER A 194 -33.29 -20.68 0.10
C SER A 194 -32.98 -21.85 1.02
N ILE A 195 -33.66 -21.91 2.17
CA ILE A 195 -33.80 -23.12 2.97
C ILE A 195 -34.86 -23.98 2.27
N ARG A 196 -34.46 -25.14 1.73
CA ARG A 196 -35.41 -26.20 1.34
C ARG A 196 -35.67 -27.08 2.56
N PRO A 197 -36.93 -27.34 2.92
CA PRO A 197 -37.25 -28.34 3.92
C PRO A 197 -37.14 -29.75 3.32
N SER A 198 -36.65 -30.69 4.12
CA SER A 198 -36.81 -32.13 3.95
C SER A 198 -37.68 -32.66 5.09
#